data_AF-A0A7J7JFD2-F1
#
_entry.id   AF-A0A7J7JFD2-F1
#
_cell.length_a   1.000
_cell.length_b   1.000
_cell.length_c   1.000
_cell.angle_alpha   90.00
_cell.angle_beta   90.00
_cell.angle_gamma   90.00
#
_symmetry.space_group_name_H-M   'P 1'
#
loop_
_entity.id
_entity.type
_entity.pdbx_description
1 polymer ?
#
loop_
_entity_poly.entity_id
_entity_poly.type
_entity_poly.pdbx_seq_one_letter_code
_entity_poly.pdbx_strand_id
1 'polypeptide(L)'
;MSTGPSSAKVFKMQPQQNKTTLLKPSTGKFVTNKRKQEEKWVEHYTNLYSHQNVVSFSALDAVECMSTLDGLDDKPTVDKLYNTINSKAPGSDGIPLDLIK
;
A
#
# COMPACT_ATOMS: atom_id res chain seq x y z
N MET A 1 -31.31 -10.78 -30.03
CA MET A 1 -31.00 -9.86 -28.91
C MET A 1 -30.72 -10.70 -27.68
N SER A 2 -29.47 -10.77 -27.22
CA SER A 2 -29.12 -11.32 -25.91
C SER A 2 -27.76 -10.73 -25.51
N THR A 3 -27.81 -9.68 -24.71
CA THR A 3 -26.66 -8.95 -24.17
C THR A 3 -26.14 -9.70 -22.95
N GLY A 4 -24.95 -10.29 -23.04
CA GLY A 4 -24.23 -10.84 -21.88
C GLY A 4 -23.56 -9.74 -21.06
N PRO A 5 -23.43 -9.89 -19.73
CA PRO A 5 -22.81 -8.87 -18.89
C PRO A 5 -21.29 -8.82 -19.10
N SER A 6 -20.79 -7.61 -19.39
CA SER A 6 -19.38 -7.27 -19.46
C SER A 6 -18.76 -7.29 -18.05
N SER A 7 -18.06 -8.37 -17.70
CA SER A 7 -17.30 -8.43 -16.45
C SER A 7 -16.18 -7.40 -16.43
N ALA A 8 -16.32 -6.39 -15.56
CA ALA A 8 -15.27 -5.44 -15.24
C ALA A 8 -14.05 -6.16 -14.65
N LYS A 9 -12.87 -5.98 -15.27
CA LYS A 9 -11.59 -6.41 -14.71
C LYS A 9 -11.23 -5.48 -13.55
N VAL A 10 -11.30 -6.00 -12.34
CA VAL A 10 -10.76 -5.35 -11.14
C VAL A 10 -9.24 -5.49 -11.16
N PHE A 11 -8.52 -4.39 -11.35
CA PHE A 11 -7.07 -4.35 -11.20
C PHE A 11 -6.73 -4.31 -9.72
N LYS A 12 -6.29 -5.44 -9.15
CA LYS A 12 -5.72 -5.45 -7.80
C LYS A 12 -4.31 -4.87 -7.85
N MET A 13 -4.10 -3.68 -7.30
CA MET A 13 -2.77 -3.17 -6.96
C MET A 13 -2.26 -3.92 -5.73
N GLN A 14 -1.43 -4.94 -5.94
CA GLN A 14 -0.63 -5.53 -4.87
C GLN A 14 0.71 -4.77 -4.78
N PRO A 15 1.25 -4.51 -3.58
CA PRO A 15 2.62 -4.00 -3.46
C PRO A 15 3.57 -5.09 -3.98
N GLN A 16 4.25 -4.83 -5.11
CA GLN A 16 5.30 -5.73 -5.56
C GLN A 16 6.44 -5.70 -4.54
N GLN A 17 6.59 -6.81 -3.84
CA GLN A 17 7.71 -7.04 -2.93
C GLN A 17 9.03 -6.89 -3.70
N ASN A 18 9.82 -5.91 -3.26
CA ASN A 18 11.28 -5.89 -3.27
C ASN A 18 11.93 -6.30 -4.60
N LYS A 19 11.65 -5.54 -5.65
CA LYS A 19 12.53 -5.54 -6.81
C LYS A 19 13.74 -4.68 -6.45
N THR A 20 14.84 -5.30 -6.02
CA THR A 20 16.14 -4.63 -6.11
C THR A 20 16.29 -4.26 -7.57
N THR A 21 16.10 -2.97 -7.90
CA THR A 21 15.99 -2.50 -9.26
C THR A 21 17.33 -2.70 -9.94
N LEU A 22 17.58 -3.85 -10.57
CA LEU A 22 18.71 -4.00 -11.46
C LEU A 22 18.49 -2.95 -12.56
N LEU A 23 19.28 -1.87 -12.54
CA LEU A 23 19.19 -0.79 -13.51
C LEU A 23 19.31 -1.42 -14.89
N LYS A 24 18.18 -1.52 -15.60
CA LYS A 24 18.15 -2.12 -16.93
C LYS A 24 19.01 -1.22 -17.81
N PRO A 25 20.12 -1.71 -18.35
CA PRO A 25 20.91 -0.92 -19.26
C PRO A 25 20.09 -0.72 -20.54
N SER A 26 20.08 0.50 -21.08
CA SER A 26 19.41 0.82 -22.35
C SER A 26 19.84 -0.10 -23.52
N THR A 27 20.99 -0.76 -23.38
CA THR A 27 21.62 -1.63 -24.39
C THR A 27 21.56 -3.12 -24.03
N GLY A 28 20.76 -3.51 -23.04
CA GLY A 28 20.40 -4.92 -22.78
C GLY A 28 21.49 -5.83 -22.17
N LYS A 29 22.74 -5.37 -21.98
CA LYS A 29 23.79 -6.16 -21.29
C LYS A 29 23.88 -5.84 -19.81
N PHE A 30 23.46 -6.77 -18.95
CA PHE A 30 23.55 -6.63 -17.49
C PHE A 30 25.01 -6.43 -17.03
N VAL A 31 25.22 -5.46 -16.15
CA VAL A 31 26.54 -5.15 -15.58
C VAL A 31 26.80 -6.09 -14.40
N THR A 32 27.59 -7.15 -14.63
CA THR A 32 27.95 -8.13 -13.58
C THR A 32 29.04 -7.65 -12.62
N ASN A 33 29.70 -6.53 -12.93
CA ASN A 33 30.77 -5.96 -12.10
C ASN A 33 30.20 -4.98 -11.07
N LYS A 34 30.42 -5.26 -9.79
CA LYS A 34 29.90 -4.46 -8.66
C LYS A 34 30.28 -2.98 -8.73
N ARG A 35 31.54 -2.65 -9.02
CA ARG A 35 32.01 -1.24 -9.11
C ARG A 35 31.28 -0.50 -10.23
N LYS A 36 31.15 -1.13 -11.40
CA LYS A 36 30.43 -0.56 -12.54
C LYS A 36 28.94 -0.39 -12.25
N GLN A 37 28.36 -1.26 -11.42
CA GLN A 37 26.98 -1.13 -10.97
C GLN A 37 26.82 0.09 -10.04
N GLU A 38 27.73 0.28 -9.08
CA GLU A 38 27.74 1.46 -8.19
C GLU A 38 27.88 2.77 -8.98
N GLU A 39 28.79 2.84 -9.95
CA GLU A 39 28.93 3.99 -10.85
C GLU A 39 27.61 4.28 -11.60
N LYS A 40 26.93 3.25 -12.09
CA LYS A 40 25.63 3.39 -12.76
C LYS A 40 24.50 3.81 -11.83
N TRP A 41 24.53 3.39 -10.56
CA TRP A 41 23.59 3.88 -9.55
C TRP A 41 23.79 5.37 -9.27
N VAL A 42 25.04 5.79 -9.11
CA VAL A 42 25.38 7.20 -8.91
C VAL A 42 24.91 8.04 -10.10
N GLU A 43 25.22 7.62 -11.32
CA GLU A 43 24.77 8.30 -12.55
C GLU A 43 23.23 8.39 -12.63
N HIS A 44 22.54 7.27 -12.38
CA HIS A 44 21.08 7.19 -12.45
C HIS A 44 20.41 8.14 -11.45
N TYR A 45 20.79 8.06 -10.18
CA TYR A 45 20.16 8.89 -9.15
C TYR A 45 20.57 10.36 -9.24
N THR A 46 21.80 10.66 -9.69
CA THR A 46 22.20 12.03 -9.99
C THR A 46 21.30 12.63 -11.06
N ASN A 47 21.02 11.91 -12.14
CA ASN A 47 20.11 12.37 -13.18
C ASN A 47 18.65 12.41 -12.74
N LEU A 48 18.21 11.44 -11.93
CA LEU A 48 16.83 11.40 -11.43
C LEU A 48 16.52 12.61 -10.55
N TYR A 49 17.44 12.96 -9.64
CA TYR A 49 17.27 14.07 -8.71
C TYR A 49 17.76 15.42 -9.24
N SER A 50 18.47 15.47 -10.38
CA SER A 50 18.80 16.73 -11.06
C SER A 50 17.57 17.38 -11.70
N HIS A 51 16.53 16.60 -11.98
CA HIS A 51 15.28 17.10 -12.53
C HIS A 51 14.38 17.64 -11.41
N GLN A 52 13.89 18.87 -11.59
CA GLN A 52 12.90 19.44 -10.69
C GLN A 52 11.58 18.67 -10.81
N ASN A 53 11.16 18.00 -9.74
CA ASN A 53 9.85 17.37 -9.67
C ASN A 53 8.77 18.44 -9.44
N VAL A 54 8.16 18.93 -10.52
CA VAL A 54 7.04 19.86 -10.44
C VAL A 54 5.74 19.05 -10.41
N VAL A 55 5.16 18.92 -9.22
CA VAL A 55 3.81 18.37 -9.05
C VAL A 55 2.83 19.53 -9.19
N SER A 56 1.89 19.44 -10.13
CA SER A 56 0.86 20.48 -10.31
C SER A 56 -0.23 20.37 -9.24
N PHE A 57 -0.85 21.49 -8.89
CA PHE A 57 -2.02 21.49 -8.00
C PHE A 57 -3.14 20.58 -8.52
N SER A 58 -3.36 20.56 -9.84
CA SER A 58 -4.33 19.66 -10.46
C SER A 58 -4.00 18.18 -10.27
N ALA A 59 -2.71 17.81 -10.16
CA ALA A 59 -2.33 16.43 -9.83
C ALA A 59 -2.60 16.09 -8.36
N LEU A 60 -2.51 17.08 -7.46
CA LEU A 60 -2.90 16.93 -6.05
C LEU A 60 -4.42 16.80 -5.91
N ASP A 61 -5.18 17.64 -6.63
CA ASP A 61 -6.65 17.61 -6.61
C ASP A 61 -7.24 16.33 -7.21
N ALA A 62 -6.49 15.67 -8.11
CA ALA A 62 -6.87 14.38 -8.68
C ALA A 62 -6.70 13.21 -7.70
N VAL A 63 -6.00 13.40 -6.58
CA VAL A 63 -5.90 12.38 -5.54
C VAL A 63 -7.22 12.35 -4.78
N GLU A 64 -7.98 11.27 -4.96
CA GLU A 64 -9.20 11.05 -4.20
C GLU A 64 -8.88 10.98 -2.71
N CYS A 65 -9.39 11.95 -1.95
CA CYS A 65 -9.34 11.92 -0.50
C CYS A 65 -10.23 10.77 -0.02
N MET A 66 -9.64 9.84 0.74
CA MET A 66 -10.44 8.87 1.48
C MET A 66 -11.36 9.62 2.44
N SER A 67 -12.61 9.17 2.53
CA SER A 67 -13.55 9.68 3.53
C SER A 67 -12.94 9.54 4.92
N THR A 68 -12.90 10.63 5.67
CA THR A 68 -12.56 10.59 7.09
C THR A 68 -13.59 9.71 7.80
N LEU A 69 -13.14 8.62 8.43
CA LEU A 69 -14.01 7.83 9.29
C LEU A 69 -14.00 8.48 10.67
N ASP A 70 -14.97 9.36 10.89
CA ASP A 70 -15.17 10.01 12.18
C ASP A 70 -15.48 8.96 13.26
N GLY A 71 -14.95 9.18 14.46
CA GLY A 71 -15.18 8.32 15.62
C GLY A 71 -14.27 7.09 15.75
N LEU A 72 -13.12 7.07 15.06
CA LEU A 72 -12.03 6.12 15.35
C LEU A 72 -11.34 6.43 16.70
N ASP A 73 -11.17 7.72 17.01
CA ASP A 73 -10.58 8.18 18.27
C ASP A 73 -11.62 8.39 19.37
N ASP A 74 -12.91 8.29 19.03
CA ASP A 74 -13.97 8.44 20.00
C ASP A 74 -13.94 7.27 20.99
N LYS A 75 -14.13 7.60 22.27
CA LYS A 75 -14.29 6.58 23.30
C LYS A 75 -15.48 5.69 22.95
N PRO A 76 -15.31 4.36 22.90
CA PRO A 76 -16.41 3.46 22.60
C PRO A 76 -17.47 3.54 23.71
N THR A 77 -18.74 3.51 23.30
CA THR A 77 -19.88 3.45 24.23
C THR A 77 -19.88 2.14 25.00
N VAL A 78 -20.34 2.17 26.25
CA VAL A 78 -20.45 0.98 27.13
C VAL A 78 -21.26 -0.13 26.46
N ASP A 79 -22.36 0.20 25.79
CA ASP A 79 -23.21 -0.79 25.10
C ASP A 79 -22.48 -1.47 23.93
N LYS A 80 -21.69 -0.71 23.17
CA LYS A 80 -20.89 -1.22 22.06
C LYS A 80 -19.77 -2.14 22.57
N LEU A 81 -19.12 -1.77 23.68
CA LEU A 81 -18.12 -2.61 24.34
C LEU A 81 -18.75 -3.91 24.83
N TYR A 82 -19.85 -3.83 25.58
CA TYR A 82 -20.54 -5.00 26.13
C TYR A 82 -21.01 -5.95 25.04
N ASN A 83 -21.62 -5.41 23.98
CA ASN A 83 -22.07 -6.22 22.84
C ASN A 83 -20.88 -6.92 22.15
N THR A 84 -19.78 -6.19 21.91
CA THR A 84 -18.59 -6.76 21.23
C THR A 84 -17.91 -7.85 22.06
N ILE A 85 -17.89 -7.71 23.39
CA ILE A 85 -17.29 -8.70 24.29
C ILE A 85 -18.14 -9.97 24.32
N ASN A 86 -19.47 -9.84 24.44
CA ASN A 86 -20.36 -10.99 24.59
C ASN A 86 -20.69 -11.69 23.27
N SER A 87 -20.48 -11.03 22.12
CA SER A 87 -20.75 -11.61 20.80
C SER A 87 -19.54 -12.33 20.18
N LYS A 88 -18.38 -12.38 20.86
CA LYS A 88 -17.13 -12.87 20.28
C LYS A 88 -16.77 -14.27 20.79
N ALA A 89 -16.40 -15.14 19.87
CA ALA A 89 -15.89 -16.47 20.20
C ALA A 89 -14.49 -16.36 20.86
N PRO A 90 -14.10 -17.33 21.71
CA PRO A 90 -12.77 -17.38 22.33
C PRO A 90 -11.66 -17.27 21.28
N GLY A 91 -10.65 -16.44 21.57
CA GLY A 91 -9.47 -16.30 20.75
C GLY A 91 -8.56 -17.53 20.82
N SER A 92 -7.58 -17.61 19.91
CA SER A 92 -6.53 -18.65 19.96
C SER A 92 -5.50 -18.41 21.08
N ASP A 93 -5.64 -17.30 21.82
CA ASP A 93 -4.84 -16.92 22.98
C ASP A 93 -5.18 -17.75 24.22
N GLY A 94 -6.26 -18.54 24.19
CA GLY A 94 -6.66 -19.40 25.28
C GLY A 94 -7.19 -18.64 26.50
N ILE A 95 -7.56 -17.36 26.32
CA ILE A 95 -8.11 -16.53 27.39
C ILE A 95 -9.63 -16.75 27.44
N PRO A 96 -10.18 -17.40 28.48
CA PRO A 96 -11.61 -17.56 28.62
C PRO A 96 -12.28 -16.22 28.95
N LEU A 97 -13.51 -16.05 28.43
CA LEU A 97 -14.31 -14.83 28.60
C LEU A 97 -14.54 -14.48 30.09
N ASP A 98 -14.64 -15.50 30.94
CA ASP A 98 -14.86 -15.36 32.40
C ASP A 98 -13.74 -14.60 33.13
N LEU A 99 -12.56 -14.45 32.52
CA LEU A 99 -11.43 -13.69 33.07
C LEU A 99 -11.41 -12.22 32.62
N ILE A 100 -12.26 -11.82 31.67
CA ILE A 100 -12.39 -10.44 31.21
C ILE A 100 -13.48 -9.76 32.05
N LYS A 101 -13.09 -8.82 32.93
CA LYS A 101 -13.96 -8.04 33.83
C LYS A 101 -13.95 -6.56 33.51
#